data_AF-A0A5P9FFW9-F1
#
_entry.id   AF-A0A5P9FFW9-F1
#
_cell.length_a   1.000
_cell.length_b   1.000
_cell.length_c   1.000
_cell.angle_alpha   90.00
_cell.angle_beta   90.00
_cell.angle_gamma   90.00
#
_symmetry.space_group_name_H-M   'P 1'
#
loop_
_entity.id
_entity.type
_entity.pdbx_description
1 polymer ?
#
loop_
_entity_poly.entity_id
_entity_poly.type
_entity_poly.pdbx_seq_one_letter_code
_entity_poly.pdbx_strand_id
1 'polypeptide(L)'
;MFDFPRQPTRLHSFLAEQGEGLQNAALLLGGRPWLRRVQRLIDEACSRPGITRKIGRELRELRALLHLEHIHDIDRPEAAYFAELDPNEPYVEEICLLADGLDDALEAELGNAVQATPSDKTVMS
;
A
#
# COMPACT_ATOMS: atom_id res chain seq x y z
N MET A 1 8.88 31.79 3.36
CA MET A 1 7.68 30.94 3.20
C MET A 1 8.07 29.58 3.74
N PHE A 2 7.64 29.26 4.96
CA PHE A 2 7.94 27.95 5.54
C PHE A 2 6.91 26.98 4.98
N ASP A 3 7.26 26.24 3.94
CA ASP A 3 6.66 24.93 3.71
C ASP A 3 7.00 24.12 4.96
N PHE A 4 6.06 24.00 5.88
CA PHE A 4 6.16 22.99 6.92
C PHE A 4 6.11 21.66 6.18
N PRO A 5 7.21 20.87 6.10
CA PRO A 5 7.08 19.52 5.63
C PRO A 5 6.11 18.85 6.60
N ARG A 6 4.88 18.61 6.15
CA ARG A 6 3.97 17.74 6.89
C ARG A 6 4.75 16.45 7.08
N GLN A 7 4.89 16.04 8.34
CA GLN A 7 5.66 14.85 8.66
C GLN A 7 5.14 13.70 7.79
N PRO A 8 6.04 12.93 7.14
CA PRO A 8 5.63 11.80 6.34
C PRO A 8 4.75 10.89 7.21
N THR A 9 3.55 10.58 6.72
CA THR A 9 2.67 9.68 7.45
C THR A 9 3.29 8.29 7.46
N ARG A 10 2.85 7.40 8.37
CA ARG A 10 3.37 6.01 8.41
C ARG A 10 3.30 5.32 7.06
N LEU A 11 2.26 5.61 6.28
CA LEU A 11 2.11 5.11 4.92
C LEU A 11 3.19 5.65 3.97
N HIS A 12 3.55 6.92 4.05
CA HIS A 12 4.63 7.47 3.22
C HIS A 12 5.99 6.87 3.59
N SER A 13 6.28 6.71 4.89
CA SER A 13 7.50 6.05 5.34
C SER A 13 7.55 4.59 4.89
N PHE A 14 6.44 3.85 5.03
CA PHE A 14 6.33 2.47 4.57
C PHE A 14 6.55 2.34 3.06
N LEU A 15 5.92 3.18 2.25
CA LEU A 15 6.11 3.16 0.79
C LEU A 15 7.54 3.51 0.37
N ALA A 16 8.24 4.36 1.13
CA ALA A 16 9.63 4.70 0.87
C ALA A 16 10.61 3.58 1.29
N GLU A 17 10.35 2.93 2.43
CA GLU A 17 11.18 1.86 2.97
C GLU A 17 10.97 0.54 2.23
N GLN A 18 9.72 0.18 1.95
CA GLN A 18 9.32 -1.09 1.35
C GLN A 18 8.98 -1.00 -0.13
N GLY A 19 9.25 0.14 -0.77
CA GLY A 19 8.88 0.39 -2.15
C GLY A 19 9.48 -0.59 -3.16
N GLU A 20 10.71 -1.06 -2.92
CA GLU A 20 11.35 -2.09 -3.76
C GLU A 20 10.69 -3.46 -3.58
N GLY A 21 10.41 -3.85 -2.33
CA GLY A 21 9.69 -5.09 -2.02
C GLY A 21 8.30 -5.14 -2.66
N LEU A 22 7.54 -4.04 -2.56
CA LEU A 22 6.22 -3.92 -3.18
C LEU A 22 6.28 -4.04 -4.72
N GLN A 23 7.33 -3.48 -5.34
CA GLN A 23 7.54 -3.59 -6.78
C GLN A 23 7.87 -5.03 -7.20
N ASN A 24 8.75 -5.71 -6.46
CA ASN A 24 9.12 -7.10 -6.71
C ASN A 24 7.93 -8.04 -6.52
N ALA A 25 7.18 -7.87 -5.43
CA ALA A 25 5.94 -8.61 -5.18
C ALA A 25 4.92 -8.40 -6.31
N ALA A 26 4.68 -7.15 -6.72
CA ALA A 26 3.75 -6.85 -7.81
C ALA A 26 4.20 -7.42 -9.17
N LEU A 27 5.51 -7.45 -9.42
CA LEU A 27 6.08 -8.09 -10.61
C LEU A 27 5.86 -9.61 -10.60
N LEU A 28 6.04 -10.26 -9.45
CA LEU A 28 5.84 -11.71 -9.30
C LEU A 28 4.38 -12.10 -9.41
N LEU A 29 3.48 -11.33 -8.77
CA LEU A 29 2.05 -11.65 -8.71
C LEU A 29 1.26 -11.23 -9.96
N GLY A 30 1.66 -10.14 -10.62
CA GLY A 30 0.88 -9.53 -11.70
C GLY A 30 1.70 -9.10 -12.92
N GLY A 31 3.00 -9.39 -12.93
CA GLY A 31 3.87 -9.09 -14.05
C GLY A 31 4.18 -7.59 -14.24
N ARG A 32 4.73 -7.27 -15.40
CA ARG A 32 5.19 -5.92 -15.79
C ARG A 32 4.08 -4.84 -15.77
N PRO A 33 2.80 -5.14 -16.07
CA PRO A 33 1.72 -4.15 -15.92
C PRO A 33 1.56 -3.68 -14.47
N TRP A 34 1.60 -4.60 -13.51
CA TRP A 34 1.46 -4.30 -12.10
C TRP A 34 2.70 -3.59 -11.53
N LEU A 35 3.91 -4.00 -11.93
CA LEU A 35 5.14 -3.27 -11.59
C LEU A 35 5.05 -1.77 -11.93
N ARG A 36 4.68 -1.45 -13.18
CA ARG A 36 4.54 -0.05 -13.61
C ARG A 36 3.44 0.70 -12.86
N ARG A 37 2.40 -0.01 -12.45
CA ARG A 37 1.28 0.56 -11.67
C ARG A 37 1.75 0.93 -10.26
N VAL A 38 2.49 0.05 -9.60
CA VAL A 38 3.06 0.27 -8.26
C VAL A 38 4.10 1.38 -8.27
N GLN A 39 5.00 1.43 -9.26
CA GLN A 39 5.97 2.53 -9.40
C GLN A 39 5.28 3.89 -9.47
N ARG A 40 4.26 4.02 -10.34
CA ARG A 40 3.48 5.25 -10.46
C ARG A 40 2.74 5.59 -9.16
N LEU A 41 2.25 4.59 -8.43
CA LEU A 41 1.56 4.79 -7.17
C LEU A 41 2.49 5.33 -6.09
N ILE A 42 3.68 4.74 -5.95
CA ILE A 42 4.71 5.20 -5.01
C ILE A 42 5.14 6.63 -5.37
N ASP A 43 5.44 6.90 -6.65
CA ASP A 43 5.79 8.24 -7.12
C ASP A 43 4.68 9.27 -6.84
N GLU A 44 3.41 8.92 -7.12
CA GLU A 44 2.27 9.82 -6.91
C GLU A 44 1.96 10.03 -5.42
N ALA A 45 2.21 9.03 -4.57
CA ALA A 45 2.11 9.16 -3.11
C ALA A 45 3.25 10.01 -2.54
N CYS A 46 4.50 9.73 -2.90
CA CYS A 46 5.66 10.47 -2.40
C CYS A 46 5.71 11.93 -2.89
N SER A 47 5.15 12.23 -4.06
CA SER A 47 5.10 13.60 -4.61
C SER A 47 3.99 14.48 -4.03
N ARG A 48 3.05 13.92 -3.24
CA ARG A 48 1.89 14.66 -2.73
C ARG A 48 1.80 14.54 -1.21
N PRO A 49 1.52 15.64 -0.48
CA PRO A 49 1.48 15.63 0.99
C PRO A 49 0.21 14.98 1.58
N GLY A 50 -0.49 14.14 0.82
CA GLY A 50 -1.74 13.52 1.28
C GLY A 50 -2.30 12.48 0.33
N ILE A 51 -2.94 11.47 0.92
CA ILE A 51 -3.56 10.37 0.20
C ILE A 51 -4.89 10.83 -0.39
N THR A 52 -4.91 11.00 -1.70
CA THR A 52 -6.16 11.29 -2.42
C THR A 52 -7.04 10.04 -2.50
N ARG A 53 -8.34 10.22 -2.74
CA ARG A 53 -9.28 9.10 -2.95
C ARG A 53 -8.85 8.16 -4.08
N LYS A 54 -8.13 8.69 -5.09
CA LYS A 54 -7.51 7.91 -6.18
C LYS A 54 -6.37 7.05 -5.65
N ILE A 55 -5.39 7.64 -4.95
CA ILE A 55 -4.26 6.90 -4.35
C ILE A 55 -4.76 5.83 -3.39
N GLY A 56 -5.72 6.15 -2.53
CA GLY A 56 -6.33 5.18 -1.62
C GLY A 56 -7.08 4.05 -2.33
N ARG A 57 -7.63 4.27 -3.53
CA ARG A 57 -8.19 3.18 -4.35
C ARG A 57 -7.08 2.30 -4.93
N GLU A 58 -6.04 2.90 -5.50
CA GLU A 58 -4.90 2.14 -6.05
C GLU A 58 -4.16 1.33 -4.97
N LEU A 59 -4.03 1.84 -3.75
CA LEU A 59 -3.47 1.08 -2.62
C LEU A 59 -4.34 -0.12 -2.22
N ARG A 60 -5.68 0.02 -2.27
CA ARG A 60 -6.58 -1.12 -2.05
C ARG A 60 -6.48 -2.17 -3.16
N GLU A 61 -6.31 -1.73 -4.41
CA GLU A 61 -6.08 -2.66 -5.54
C GLU A 61 -4.75 -3.40 -5.38
N LEU A 62 -3.69 -2.71 -4.94
CA LEU A 62 -2.40 -3.33 -4.61
C LEU A 62 -2.53 -4.33 -3.46
N ARG A 63 -3.24 -3.96 -2.39
CA ARG A 63 -3.56 -4.85 -1.27
C ARG A 63 -4.32 -6.10 -1.76
N ALA A 64 -5.34 -5.92 -2.58
CA ALA A 64 -6.10 -7.03 -3.16
C ALA A 64 -5.23 -7.95 -4.02
N LEU A 65 -4.22 -7.41 -4.74
CA LEU A 65 -3.23 -8.22 -5.44
C LEU A 65 -2.36 -9.02 -4.46
N LEU A 66 -1.80 -8.37 -3.44
CA LEU A 66 -0.92 -8.99 -2.44
C LEU A 66 -1.62 -10.09 -1.63
N HIS A 67 -2.89 -9.88 -1.27
CA HIS A 67 -3.73 -10.86 -0.60
C HIS A 67 -4.33 -11.91 -1.53
N LEU A 68 -4.05 -11.82 -2.84
CA LEU A 68 -4.59 -12.72 -3.83
C LEU A 68 -6.13 -12.76 -3.76
N GLU A 69 -6.76 -11.60 -3.64
CA GLU A 69 -8.22 -11.50 -3.53
C GLU A 69 -8.91 -11.79 -4.89
N HIS A 70 -8.15 -11.74 -5.98
CA HIS A 70 -8.65 -11.87 -7.37
C HIS A 70 -8.21 -13.15 -8.11
N ILE A 71 -7.53 -14.10 -7.47
CA ILE A 71 -7.10 -15.38 -8.09
C ILE A 71 -8.26 -16.29 -8.53
N HIS A 72 -9.49 -16.00 -8.11
CA HIS A 72 -10.66 -16.73 -8.57
C HIS A 72 -11.15 -16.32 -9.97
N ASP A 73 -10.60 -15.22 -10.52
CA ASP A 73 -10.98 -14.71 -11.85
C ASP A 73 -10.03 -15.29 -12.90
N ILE A 74 -10.37 -16.47 -13.44
CA ILE A 74 -9.55 -17.23 -14.41
C ILE A 74 -9.29 -16.44 -15.71
N ASP A 75 -10.11 -15.43 -16.01
CA ASP A 75 -9.94 -14.54 -17.17
C ASP A 75 -8.85 -13.47 -16.96
N ARG A 76 -8.28 -13.37 -15.76
CA ARG A 76 -7.22 -12.42 -15.43
C ARG A 76 -5.83 -13.03 -15.65
N PRO A 77 -4.91 -12.33 -16.37
CA PRO A 77 -3.54 -12.81 -16.56
C PRO A 77 -2.80 -13.02 -15.23
N GLU A 78 -3.23 -12.38 -14.16
CA GLU A 78 -2.71 -12.56 -12.79
C GLU A 78 -2.85 -13.99 -12.26
N ALA A 79 -3.88 -14.75 -12.67
CA ALA A 79 -4.08 -16.13 -12.22
C ALA A 79 -3.00 -17.09 -12.72
N ALA A 80 -2.42 -16.83 -13.91
CA ALA A 80 -1.33 -17.63 -14.46
C ALA A 80 -0.03 -17.43 -13.68
N TYR A 81 0.28 -16.19 -13.28
CA TYR A 81 1.46 -15.89 -12.47
C TYR A 81 1.37 -16.52 -11.08
N PHE A 82 0.18 -16.54 -10.48
CA PHE A 82 -0.01 -17.22 -9.19
C PHE A 82 0.13 -18.73 -9.28
N ALA A 83 -0.39 -19.37 -10.34
CA ALA A 83 -0.27 -20.81 -10.53
C ALA A 83 1.20 -21.29 -10.66
N GLU A 84 2.11 -20.38 -11.02
CA GLU A 84 3.55 -20.64 -11.08
C GLU A 84 4.29 -20.38 -9.74
N LEU A 85 3.66 -19.74 -8.75
CA LEU A 85 4.27 -19.48 -7.44
C LEU A 85 4.19 -20.73 -6.56
N ASP A 86 5.34 -21.13 -5.98
CA ASP A 86 5.38 -22.20 -4.98
C ASP A 86 5.18 -21.58 -3.58
N PRO A 87 4.11 -21.95 -2.85
CA PRO A 87 3.84 -21.41 -1.52
C PRO A 87 4.93 -21.72 -0.47
N ASN A 88 5.86 -22.64 -0.75
CA ASN A 88 6.94 -23.01 0.16
C ASN A 88 8.21 -22.18 -0.07
N GLU A 89 8.23 -21.31 -1.07
CA GLU A 89 9.38 -20.46 -1.35
C GLU A 89 9.46 -19.28 -0.36
N PRO A 90 10.68 -18.88 0.05
CA PRO A 90 10.88 -17.82 1.04
C PRO A 90 10.39 -16.44 0.58
N TYR A 91 10.27 -16.21 -0.73
CA TYR A 91 9.72 -14.95 -1.25
C TYR A 91 8.21 -14.80 -0.95
N VAL A 92 7.48 -15.90 -0.70
CA VAL A 92 6.06 -15.85 -0.35
C VAL A 92 5.88 -15.28 1.06
N GLU A 93 6.75 -15.65 1.99
CA GLU A 93 6.78 -15.07 3.33
C GLU A 93 7.03 -13.57 3.28
N GLU A 94 7.97 -13.11 2.44
CA GLU A 94 8.23 -11.68 2.23
C GLU A 94 7.01 -10.94 1.66
N ILE A 95 6.31 -11.54 0.69
CA ILE A 95 5.07 -10.97 0.15
C ILE A 95 3.99 -10.83 1.24
N CYS A 96 3.82 -11.84 2.09
CA CYS A 96 2.89 -11.78 3.21
C CYS A 96 3.25 -10.67 4.20
N LEU A 97 4.53 -10.54 4.57
CA LEU A 97 5.00 -9.47 5.46
C LEU A 97 4.78 -8.07 4.86
N LEU A 98 4.97 -7.91 3.55
CA LEU A 98 4.69 -6.67 2.84
C LEU A 98 3.18 -6.36 2.80
N ALA A 99 2.35 -7.39 2.64
CA ALA A 99 0.90 -7.25 2.67
C ALA A 99 0.41 -6.80 4.05
N ASP A 100 0.85 -7.47 5.11
CA ASP A 100 0.51 -7.12 6.49
C ASP A 100 0.97 -5.71 6.85
N GLY A 101 2.21 -5.34 6.48
CA GLY A 101 2.73 -3.99 6.71
C GLY A 101 1.96 -2.89 5.96
N LEU A 102 1.45 -3.21 4.75
CA LEU A 102 0.59 -2.29 4.00
C LEU A 102 -0.77 -2.10 4.69
N ASP A 103 -1.33 -3.17 5.26
CA ASP A 103 -2.59 -3.13 6.00
C ASP A 103 -2.47 -2.28 7.26
N ASP A 104 -1.42 -2.48 8.05
CA ASP A 104 -1.12 -1.67 9.22
C ASP A 104 -0.95 -0.18 8.87
N ALA A 105 -0.26 0.10 7.76
CA ALA A 105 -0.03 1.47 7.30
C ALA A 105 -1.32 2.14 6.80
N LEU A 106 -2.18 1.40 6.10
CA LEU A 106 -3.49 1.86 5.66
C LEU A 106 -4.43 2.08 6.85
N GLU A 107 -4.47 1.16 7.80
CA GLU A 107 -5.28 1.29 9.01
C GLU A 107 -4.83 2.48 9.86
N ALA A 108 -3.52 2.72 9.99
CA ALA A 108 -3.00 3.91 10.65
C ALA A 108 -3.43 5.21 9.94
N GLU A 109 -3.43 5.25 8.61
CA GLU A 109 -3.82 6.43 7.83
C GLU A 109 -5.33 6.69 7.89
N LEU A 110 -6.17 5.64 7.75
CA LEU A 110 -7.62 5.76 7.84
C LEU A 110 -8.14 5.94 9.28
N GLY A 111 -7.49 5.29 10.26
CA GLY A 111 -7.79 5.42 11.68
C GLY A 111 -7.45 6.81 12.22
N ASN A 112 -6.39 7.44 11.71
CA ASN A 112 -6.05 8.82 12.06
C ASN A 112 -7.06 9.85 11.52
N ALA A 113 -7.79 9.53 10.44
CA ALA A 113 -8.90 10.36 9.96
C ALA A 113 -10.12 10.35 10.91
N VAL A 114 -10.28 9.30 11.73
CA VAL A 114 -11.35 9.21 12.75
C VAL A 114 -10.95 9.90 14.06
N GLN A 115 -9.64 10.05 14.34
CA GLN A 115 -9.15 10.72 15.56
C GLN A 115 -8.89 12.22 15.40
N ALA A 116 -9.02 12.78 14.20
CA ALA A 116 -8.87 14.21 13.93
C ALA A 116 -10.12 15.06 14.29
N THR A 117 -10.87 14.70 15.34
CA THR A 117 -11.63 15.69 16.09
C THR A 117 -10.80 16.08 17.31
N PRO A 118 -10.22 17.29 17.35
CA PRO A 118 -9.65 17.79 18.59
C PRO A 118 -10.82 17.92 19.57
N SER A 119 -10.84 17.07 20.60
CA SER A 119 -11.60 17.35 21.80
C SER A 119 -10.85 18.48 22.51
N ASP A 120 -10.97 19.68 21.94
CA ASP A 120 -10.76 20.93 22.62
C ASP A 120 -11.80 21.00 23.73
N LYS A 121 -11.34 20.71 24.95
CA LYS A 121 -11.93 21.24 26.16
C LYS A 121 -10.79 21.68 27.08
N THR A 122 -10.21 22.82 26.75
CA THR A 122 -9.74 23.76 27.76
C THR A 122 -10.96 24.43 28.40
N VAL A 123 -11.24 24.11 29.66
CA VAL A 123 -11.72 25.01 30.74
C VAL A 123 -11.76 24.15 32.01
N MET A 124 -10.78 24.22 32.92
CA MET A 124 -10.62 25.25 33.95
C MET A 124 -11.91 25.50 34.74
N SER A 125 -12.06 24.80 35.87
CA SER A 125 -12.55 25.26 37.18
C SER A 125 -12.36 24.16 38.22
#